data_AF-A0A3M7DZR5-F1
#
_entry.id   AF-A0A3M7DZR5-F1
#
_cell.length_a   1.000
_cell.length_b   1.000
_cell.length_c   1.000
_cell.angle_alpha   90.00
_cell.angle_beta   90.00
_cell.angle_gamma   90.00
#
_symmetry.space_group_name_H-M   'P 1'
#
loop_
_entity.id
_entity.type
_entity.pdbx_description
1 polymer ?
#
loop_
_entity_poly.entity_id
_entity_poly.type
_entity_poly.pdbx_seq_one_letter_code
_entity_poly.pdbx_strand_id
1 'polypeptide(L)'
;MSTMEGAQGDSEFAVRFFKAACEPGRFKEGSENTITLRSRLESSEDDGNNDDAEGCDDPEAINVLPYHLYHPSTKYRDLDASANTLVLHARVFAAAEKYGLKELQGQSLDFFHEMLNQRTPDSELRDQMLEALKPIYTGTPATAISMRRSMSSVLWRNDSEVLQSPRVRAAVEEIPGLAYDLLLTKATEDFDKSMPPYCGCSDIDNSIFKCQDCGARKQLCRRHERTWCTGDDVCDRCDTGETKRLLHAWNPPAKS
;
A
#
# COMPACT_ATOMS: atom_id res chain seq x y z
N MET A 1 -13.52 32.80 16.06
CA MET A 1 -12.21 32.75 15.38
C MET A 1 -11.42 31.65 16.05
N SER A 2 -11.39 30.45 15.45
CA SER A 2 -10.56 29.35 15.90
C SER A 2 -9.68 28.96 14.72
N THR A 3 -8.38 29.02 14.92
CA THR A 3 -7.34 28.81 13.93
C THR A 3 -7.31 27.35 13.47
N MET A 4 -7.33 27.16 12.15
CA MET A 4 -7.04 25.89 11.49
C MET A 4 -5.52 25.67 11.54
N GLU A 5 -5.04 24.96 12.55
CA GLU A 5 -3.70 24.38 12.58
C GLU A 5 -3.86 22.86 12.54
N GLY A 6 -3.67 22.25 11.36
CA GLY A 6 -3.84 20.80 11.25
C GLY A 6 -3.39 20.14 9.94
N ALA A 7 -2.93 20.90 8.95
CA ALA A 7 -2.52 20.34 7.64
C ALA A 7 -1.06 20.67 7.25
N GLN A 8 -0.29 21.29 8.14
CA GLN A 8 0.99 21.92 7.76
C GLN A 8 2.24 21.11 8.17
N GLY A 9 2.08 20.04 8.98
CA GLY A 9 3.20 19.25 9.50
C GLY A 9 3.64 18.07 8.60
N ASP A 10 2.73 17.48 7.83
CA ASP A 10 3.00 16.22 7.12
C ASP A 10 3.65 16.43 5.75
N SER A 11 3.46 17.60 5.12
CA SER A 11 4.20 18.00 3.91
C SER A 11 5.65 18.40 4.19
N GLU A 12 6.02 18.65 5.45
CA GLU A 12 7.36 19.13 5.82
C GLU A 12 8.42 18.01 5.77
N PHE A 13 8.01 16.74 5.90
CA PHE A 13 8.93 15.60 5.95
C PHE A 13 9.30 15.05 4.55
N ALA A 14 8.33 14.99 3.64
CA ALA A 14 8.52 14.67 2.21
C ALA A 14 9.56 15.58 1.53
N VAL A 15 9.56 16.84 1.95
CA VAL A 15 10.49 17.86 1.46
C VAL A 15 11.93 17.56 1.92
N ARG A 16 12.18 16.83 3.01
CA ARG A 16 13.54 16.72 3.57
C ARG A 16 14.53 16.01 2.66
N PHE A 17 14.16 14.90 2.02
CA PHE A 17 15.09 14.17 1.12
C PHE A 17 15.48 15.05 -0.06
N PHE A 18 14.49 15.54 -0.82
CA PHE A 18 14.74 16.34 -2.01
C PHE A 18 15.31 17.72 -1.67
N LYS A 19 14.93 18.32 -0.53
CA LYS A 19 15.55 19.56 -0.03
C LYS A 19 17.01 19.35 0.31
N ALA A 20 17.36 18.25 0.98
CA ALA A 20 18.75 17.93 1.27
C ALA A 20 19.55 17.65 -0.01
N ALA A 21 18.98 16.96 -1.00
CA ALA A 21 19.61 16.71 -2.28
C ALA A 21 19.84 18.00 -3.10
N CYS A 22 18.92 18.96 -3.02
CA CYS A 22 19.00 20.24 -3.70
C CYS A 22 19.71 21.35 -2.90
N GLU A 23 20.22 21.06 -1.70
CA GLU A 23 20.96 22.03 -0.90
C GLU A 23 22.32 22.36 -1.55
N PRO A 24 22.60 23.64 -1.86
CA PRO A 24 23.86 24.02 -2.50
C PRO A 24 25.08 23.58 -1.68
N GLY A 25 26.04 22.93 -2.34
CA GLY A 25 27.29 22.47 -1.71
C GLY A 25 27.17 21.21 -0.86
N ARG A 26 25.98 20.59 -0.76
CA ARG A 26 25.78 19.35 -0.02
C ARG A 26 25.92 18.11 -0.89
N PHE A 27 25.45 18.19 -2.13
CA PHE A 27 25.53 17.12 -3.13
C PHE A 27 25.78 17.70 -4.53
N LYS A 28 26.31 16.89 -5.46
CA LYS A 28 26.58 17.32 -6.85
C LYS A 28 25.29 17.70 -7.59
N GLU A 29 24.19 17.10 -7.18
CA GLU A 29 22.84 17.26 -7.69
C GLU A 29 22.37 18.73 -7.55
N GLY A 30 22.76 19.41 -6.46
CA GLY A 30 22.48 20.83 -6.25
C GLY A 30 23.24 21.78 -7.19
N SER A 31 24.34 21.32 -7.81
CA SER A 31 25.07 22.06 -8.85
C SER A 31 24.70 21.65 -10.28
N GLU A 32 24.32 20.39 -10.48
CA GLU A 32 23.98 19.82 -11.79
C GLU A 32 22.48 19.94 -12.14
N ASN A 33 21.65 20.40 -11.18
CA ASN A 33 20.18 20.47 -11.28
C ASN A 33 19.52 19.15 -11.72
N THR A 34 20.19 18.02 -11.45
CA THR A 34 19.77 16.68 -11.88
C THR A 34 20.00 15.72 -10.72
N ILE A 35 19.01 14.89 -10.39
CA ILE A 35 19.13 13.80 -9.41
C ILE A 35 19.09 12.47 -10.16
N THR A 36 20.12 11.66 -10.00
CA THR A 36 20.15 10.29 -10.56
C THR A 36 19.62 9.31 -9.53
N LEU A 37 18.50 8.66 -9.86
CA LEU A 37 17.94 7.56 -9.06
C LEU A 37 18.40 6.24 -9.67
N ARG A 38 18.75 5.25 -8.81
CA ARG A 38 19.19 3.94 -9.30
C ARG A 38 17.96 3.15 -9.75
N SER A 39 17.85 2.90 -11.05
CA SER A 39 16.74 2.13 -11.60
C SER A 39 16.98 0.63 -11.45
N ARG A 40 15.92 -0.11 -11.12
CA ARG A 40 15.94 -1.58 -11.14
C ARG A 40 16.16 -2.17 -12.55
N LEU A 41 15.92 -1.40 -13.61
CA LEU A 41 16.10 -1.86 -15.00
C LEU A 41 17.56 -1.79 -15.47
N GLU A 42 18.43 -1.10 -14.72
CA GLU A 42 19.84 -0.90 -15.10
C GLU A 42 20.78 -1.95 -14.49
N SER A 43 20.29 -2.82 -13.60
CA SER A 43 21.07 -3.84 -12.89
C SER A 43 21.22 -5.16 -13.66
N SER A 44 21.11 -5.16 -15.00
CA SER A 44 20.96 -6.40 -15.79
C SER A 44 22.07 -6.68 -16.80
N GLU A 45 23.34 -6.34 -16.55
CA GLU A 45 24.40 -6.75 -17.49
C GLU A 45 25.63 -7.46 -16.92
N ASP A 46 25.98 -7.44 -15.62
CA ASP A 46 27.22 -8.15 -15.21
C ASP A 46 27.41 -8.46 -13.71
N ASP A 47 26.43 -9.02 -13.00
CA ASP A 47 26.77 -9.73 -11.76
C ASP A 47 25.77 -10.83 -11.43
N GLY A 48 26.26 -12.06 -11.29
CA GLY A 48 25.49 -13.28 -11.01
C GLY A 48 24.92 -13.36 -9.60
N ASN A 49 24.74 -12.23 -8.93
CA ASN A 49 24.24 -12.13 -7.57
C ASN A 49 22.97 -11.24 -7.56
N ASN A 50 21.79 -11.86 -7.61
CA ASN A 50 20.49 -11.18 -7.66
C ASN A 50 20.11 -10.43 -6.34
N ASP A 51 21.08 -10.19 -5.45
CA ASP A 51 20.88 -9.49 -4.17
C ASP A 51 20.90 -7.96 -4.34
N ASP A 52 21.35 -7.45 -5.50
CA ASP A 52 21.56 -6.00 -5.74
C ASP A 52 20.27 -5.22 -6.09
N ALA A 53 19.10 -5.86 -6.08
CA ALA A 53 17.82 -5.19 -6.25
C ALA A 53 17.38 -4.42 -4.99
N GLU A 54 18.06 -4.59 -3.86
CA GLU A 54 17.76 -3.93 -2.60
C GLU A 54 18.04 -2.42 -2.70
N GLY A 55 16.98 -1.61 -2.62
CA GLY A 55 17.07 -0.15 -2.71
C GLY A 55 17.03 0.44 -4.12
N CYS A 56 16.87 -0.37 -5.17
CA CYS A 56 16.61 0.12 -6.52
C CYS A 56 15.17 0.63 -6.68
N ASP A 57 15.04 1.73 -7.42
CA ASP A 57 13.78 2.41 -7.66
C ASP A 57 13.03 1.78 -8.84
N ASP A 58 11.73 1.59 -8.66
CA ASP A 58 10.84 1.12 -9.72
C ASP A 58 10.32 2.32 -10.53
N PRO A 59 10.50 2.35 -11.86
CA PRO A 59 10.11 3.50 -12.67
C PRO A 59 8.63 3.88 -12.57
N GLU A 60 7.72 2.90 -12.45
CA GLU A 60 6.29 3.17 -12.30
C GLU A 60 5.99 3.81 -10.95
N ALA A 61 6.59 3.27 -9.87
CA ALA A 61 6.48 3.88 -8.55
C ALA A 61 7.07 5.29 -8.53
N ILE A 62 8.25 5.49 -9.13
CA ILE A 62 8.88 6.81 -9.21
C ILE A 62 8.03 7.80 -9.99
N ASN A 63 7.31 7.40 -11.05
CA ASN A 63 6.41 8.31 -11.76
C ASN A 63 5.23 8.80 -10.89
N VAL A 64 4.80 7.99 -9.92
CA VAL A 64 3.75 8.38 -8.96
C VAL A 64 4.22 9.47 -8.00
N LEU A 65 5.50 9.45 -7.60
CA LEU A 65 6.06 10.39 -6.61
C LEU A 65 5.93 11.87 -7.01
N PRO A 66 6.48 12.33 -8.16
CA PRO A 66 6.39 13.72 -8.57
C PRO A 66 4.93 14.08 -8.83
N TYR A 67 4.12 13.18 -9.39
CA TYR A 67 2.71 13.44 -9.60
C TYR A 67 1.99 13.76 -8.28
N HIS A 68 2.23 12.95 -7.24
CA HIS A 68 1.68 13.18 -5.91
C HIS A 68 2.16 14.52 -5.31
N LEU A 69 3.43 14.88 -5.49
CA LEU A 69 3.97 16.16 -5.01
C LEU A 69 3.32 17.38 -5.71
N TYR A 70 3.01 17.28 -7.01
CA TYR A 70 2.32 18.34 -7.74
C TYR A 70 0.79 18.33 -7.54
N HIS A 71 0.22 17.19 -7.17
CA HIS A 71 -1.22 16.99 -7.02
C HIS A 71 -1.54 16.26 -5.71
N PRO A 72 -1.27 16.86 -4.53
CA PRO A 72 -1.36 16.16 -3.25
C PRO A 72 -2.77 15.67 -2.91
N SER A 73 -3.79 16.31 -3.46
CA SER A 73 -5.19 15.90 -3.30
C SER A 73 -5.66 14.81 -4.27
N THR A 74 -4.85 14.48 -5.28
CA THR A 74 -5.21 13.49 -6.30
C THR A 74 -4.69 12.11 -5.90
N LYS A 75 -5.54 11.10 -6.06
CA LYS A 75 -5.18 9.71 -5.83
C LYS A 75 -4.39 9.20 -7.03
N TYR A 76 -3.22 8.63 -6.80
CA TYR A 76 -2.37 8.20 -7.90
C TYR A 76 -2.95 7.04 -8.73
N ARG A 77 -3.91 6.28 -8.19
CA ARG A 77 -4.64 5.27 -8.96
C ARG A 77 -5.45 5.87 -10.11
N ASP A 78 -5.78 7.16 -10.04
CA ASP A 78 -6.53 7.86 -11.08
C ASP A 78 -5.64 8.25 -12.29
N LEU A 79 -4.32 8.03 -12.19
CA LEU A 79 -3.37 8.25 -13.29
C LEU A 79 -3.53 7.24 -14.42
N ASP A 80 -3.66 5.98 -14.05
CA ASP A 80 -3.80 4.87 -14.97
C ASP A 80 -4.53 3.71 -14.28
N ALA A 81 -5.81 3.55 -14.63
CA ALA A 81 -6.64 2.47 -14.09
C ALA A 81 -6.15 1.08 -14.48
N SER A 82 -5.38 0.94 -15.58
CA SER A 82 -4.83 -0.34 -16.04
C SER A 82 -3.61 -0.79 -15.24
N ALA A 83 -2.95 0.13 -14.53
CA ALA A 83 -1.79 -0.15 -13.68
C ALA A 83 -2.18 -0.51 -12.23
N ASN A 84 -3.47 -0.60 -11.90
CA ASN A 84 -3.95 -0.81 -10.52
C ASN A 84 -3.74 -2.26 -10.04
N THR A 85 -2.51 -2.60 -9.71
CA THR A 85 -2.08 -3.93 -9.26
C THR A 85 -1.53 -3.91 -7.84
N LEU A 86 -1.59 -5.05 -7.14
CA LEU A 86 -0.94 -5.21 -5.83
C LEU A 86 0.57 -4.93 -5.88
N VAL A 87 1.21 -5.26 -7.01
CA VAL A 87 2.64 -5.01 -7.26
C VAL A 87 2.93 -3.51 -7.30
N LEU A 88 2.12 -2.72 -8.01
CA LEU A 88 2.28 -1.26 -8.05
C LEU A 88 2.18 -0.67 -6.64
N HIS A 89 1.15 -1.04 -5.88
CA HIS A 89 0.98 -0.54 -4.51
C HIS A 89 2.17 -0.90 -3.61
N ALA A 90 2.65 -2.14 -3.64
CA ALA A 90 3.84 -2.53 -2.88
C ALA A 90 5.07 -1.65 -3.24
N ARG A 91 5.27 -1.37 -4.52
CA ARG A 91 6.39 -0.53 -5.00
C ARG A 91 6.23 0.94 -4.64
N VAL A 92 5.02 1.51 -4.79
CA VAL A 92 4.73 2.88 -4.38
C VAL A 92 4.90 3.04 -2.88
N PHE A 93 4.52 2.05 -2.08
CA PHE A 93 4.71 2.07 -0.63
C PHE A 93 6.20 2.07 -0.26
N ALA A 94 6.99 1.19 -0.88
CA ALA A 94 8.44 1.14 -0.70
C ALA A 94 9.13 2.47 -1.07
N ALA A 95 8.80 3.03 -2.24
CA ALA A 95 9.34 4.31 -2.68
C ALA A 95 8.90 5.44 -1.73
N ALA A 96 7.61 5.53 -1.40
CA ALA A 96 7.10 6.54 -0.49
C ALA A 96 7.79 6.48 0.89
N GLU A 97 8.10 5.29 1.40
CA GLU A 97 8.87 5.16 2.63
C GLU A 97 10.30 5.64 2.47
N LYS A 98 11.00 5.19 1.42
CA LYS A 98 12.39 5.58 1.11
C LYS A 98 12.56 7.10 1.03
N TYR A 99 11.59 7.79 0.42
CA TYR A 99 11.63 9.24 0.23
C TYR A 99 10.86 10.04 1.29
N GLY A 100 10.31 9.39 2.33
CA GLY A 100 9.63 10.07 3.44
C GLY A 100 8.27 10.67 3.12
N LEU A 101 7.56 10.16 2.10
CA LEU A 101 6.23 10.59 1.68
C LEU A 101 5.14 9.84 2.45
N LYS A 102 4.89 10.23 3.70
CA LYS A 102 3.98 9.49 4.60
C LYS A 102 2.53 9.41 4.12
N GLU A 103 2.02 10.48 3.51
CA GLU A 103 0.67 10.46 2.95
C GLU A 103 0.55 9.46 1.79
N LEU A 104 1.53 9.45 0.87
CA LEU A 104 1.57 8.50 -0.23
C LEU A 104 1.75 7.05 0.24
N GLN A 105 2.57 6.85 1.27
CA GLN A 105 2.73 5.55 1.95
C GLN A 105 1.38 5.06 2.49
N GLY A 106 0.64 5.94 3.16
CA GLY A 106 -0.71 5.66 3.67
C GLY A 106 -1.71 5.34 2.55
N GLN A 107 -1.76 6.16 1.50
CA GLN A 107 -2.63 5.93 0.34
C GLN A 107 -2.36 4.57 -0.30
N SER A 108 -1.08 4.20 -0.47
CA SER A 108 -0.71 2.92 -1.06
C SER A 108 -1.14 1.72 -0.22
N LEU A 109 -0.98 1.82 1.10
CA LEU A 109 -1.48 0.79 2.00
C LEU A 109 -3.01 0.67 1.94
N ASP A 110 -3.72 1.79 1.83
CA ASP A 110 -5.18 1.79 1.75
C ASP A 110 -5.68 1.11 0.47
N PHE A 111 -5.06 1.37 -0.68
CA PHE A 111 -5.41 0.69 -1.92
C PHE A 111 -5.04 -0.80 -1.91
N PHE A 112 -3.89 -1.13 -1.31
CA PHE A 112 -3.49 -2.51 -1.11
C PHE A 112 -4.48 -3.29 -0.24
N HIS A 113 -4.97 -2.68 0.85
CA HIS A 113 -6.03 -3.24 1.69
C HIS A 113 -7.36 -3.38 0.94
N GLU A 114 -7.75 -2.36 0.16
CA GLU A 114 -8.97 -2.40 -0.65
C GLU A 114 -8.98 -3.63 -1.57
N MET A 115 -7.86 -3.88 -2.26
CA MET A 115 -7.72 -5.02 -3.19
C MET A 115 -7.66 -6.38 -2.48
N LEU A 116 -6.90 -6.48 -1.38
CA LEU A 116 -6.72 -7.75 -0.68
C LEU A 116 -7.95 -8.19 0.13
N ASN A 117 -8.80 -7.25 0.54
CA ASN A 117 -9.93 -7.54 1.42
C ASN A 117 -11.14 -8.09 0.62
N GLN A 118 -10.89 -9.10 -0.22
CA GLN A 118 -11.91 -9.93 -0.88
C GLN A 118 -12.13 -11.23 -0.11
N ARG A 119 -13.40 -11.64 0.04
CA ARG A 119 -13.77 -12.87 0.78
C ARG A 119 -13.34 -14.14 0.07
N THR A 120 -13.39 -14.12 -1.26
CA THR A 120 -13.05 -15.25 -2.13
C THR A 120 -12.25 -14.68 -3.30
N PRO A 121 -10.92 -14.51 -3.15
CA PRO A 121 -10.08 -13.97 -4.21
C PRO A 121 -10.18 -14.89 -5.43
N ASP A 122 -10.47 -14.33 -6.59
CA ASP A 122 -10.47 -15.06 -7.85
C ASP A 122 -9.04 -15.47 -8.26
N SER A 123 -8.90 -16.16 -9.40
CA SER A 123 -7.58 -16.58 -9.87
C SER A 123 -6.65 -15.41 -10.19
N GLU A 124 -7.19 -14.30 -10.69
CA GLU A 124 -6.40 -13.13 -11.07
C GLU A 124 -5.83 -12.45 -9.83
N LEU A 125 -6.65 -12.23 -8.79
CA LEU A 125 -6.19 -11.67 -7.54
C LEU A 125 -5.16 -12.58 -6.85
N ARG A 126 -5.36 -13.92 -6.90
CA ARG A 126 -4.37 -14.86 -6.34
C ARG A 126 -3.02 -14.78 -7.06
N ASP A 127 -3.02 -14.62 -8.38
CA ASP A 127 -1.78 -14.43 -9.14
C ASP A 127 -1.12 -13.08 -8.80
N GLN A 128 -1.90 -12.00 -8.69
CA GLN A 128 -1.37 -10.71 -8.23
C GLN A 128 -0.80 -10.77 -6.80
N MET A 129 -1.42 -11.54 -5.90
CA MET A 129 -0.90 -11.72 -4.53
C MET A 129 0.49 -12.36 -4.56
N LEU A 130 0.66 -13.40 -5.38
CA LEU A 130 1.93 -14.10 -5.56
C LEU A 130 3.01 -13.18 -6.14
N GLU A 131 2.68 -12.44 -7.20
CA GLU A 131 3.59 -11.48 -7.82
C GLU A 131 4.00 -10.36 -6.87
N ALA A 132 3.10 -9.93 -5.98
CA ALA A 132 3.35 -8.88 -5.00
C ALA A 132 4.23 -9.35 -3.81
N LEU A 133 4.35 -10.65 -3.54
CA LEU A 133 5.18 -11.13 -2.42
C LEU A 133 6.63 -10.68 -2.55
N LYS A 134 7.23 -10.84 -3.74
CA LYS A 134 8.63 -10.44 -3.96
C LYS A 134 8.88 -8.96 -3.67
N PRO A 135 8.17 -7.99 -4.30
CA PRO A 135 8.37 -6.57 -4.01
C PRO A 135 8.04 -6.19 -2.56
N ILE A 136 7.10 -6.87 -1.89
CA ILE A 136 6.84 -6.63 -0.46
C ILE A 136 8.06 -7.00 0.38
N TYR A 137 8.69 -8.15 0.14
CA TYR A 137 9.78 -8.62 1.00
C TYR A 137 11.15 -8.04 0.63
N THR A 138 11.38 -7.70 -0.63
CA THR A 138 12.68 -7.15 -1.10
C THR A 138 12.68 -5.63 -1.22
N GLY A 139 11.52 -5.01 -1.43
CA GLY A 139 11.41 -3.56 -1.67
C GLY A 139 11.08 -2.77 -0.41
N THR A 140 10.43 -3.39 0.59
CA THR A 140 10.08 -2.69 1.83
C THR A 140 11.13 -2.94 2.92
N PRO A 141 11.64 -1.88 3.60
CA PRO A 141 12.42 -2.01 4.82
C PRO A 141 11.78 -2.99 5.81
N ALA A 142 12.61 -3.70 6.59
CA ALA A 142 12.11 -4.64 7.61
C ALA A 142 11.20 -3.98 8.66
N THR A 143 11.29 -2.66 8.82
CA THR A 143 10.44 -1.84 9.70
C THR A 143 9.04 -1.58 9.12
N ALA A 144 8.85 -1.76 7.82
CA ALA A 144 7.60 -1.53 7.10
C ALA A 144 6.71 -2.77 7.12
N ILE A 145 6.45 -3.25 8.34
CA ILE A 145 5.84 -4.55 8.63
C ILE A 145 4.36 -4.61 8.17
N SER A 146 3.71 -3.47 7.95
CA SER A 146 2.27 -3.39 7.65
C SER A 146 1.89 -4.24 6.44
N MET A 147 2.53 -4.06 5.28
CA MET A 147 2.19 -4.81 4.06
C MET A 147 2.48 -6.32 4.20
N ARG A 148 3.59 -6.68 4.87
CA ARG A 148 3.93 -8.09 5.15
C ARG A 148 2.85 -8.75 6.01
N ARG A 149 2.44 -8.09 7.10
CA ARG A 149 1.34 -8.56 7.96
C ARG A 149 0.02 -8.65 7.22
N SER A 150 -0.31 -7.65 6.39
CA SER A 150 -1.51 -7.66 5.58
C SER A 150 -1.56 -8.88 4.67
N MET A 151 -0.48 -9.12 3.91
CA MET A 151 -0.39 -10.26 3.00
C MET A 151 -0.45 -11.60 3.73
N SER A 152 0.33 -11.78 4.80
CA SER A 152 0.30 -12.99 5.63
C SER A 152 -1.08 -13.27 6.23
N SER A 153 -1.78 -12.22 6.68
CA SER A 153 -3.14 -12.35 7.22
C SER A 153 -4.13 -12.85 6.17
N VAL A 154 -4.03 -12.34 4.94
CA VAL A 154 -4.94 -12.69 3.85
C VAL A 154 -4.65 -14.10 3.32
N LEU A 155 -3.37 -14.49 3.25
CA LEU A 155 -2.99 -15.87 2.92
C LEU A 155 -3.54 -16.87 3.93
N TRP A 156 -3.53 -16.54 5.23
CA TRP A 156 -4.12 -17.39 6.27
C TRP A 156 -5.65 -17.40 6.28
N ARG A 157 -6.30 -16.31 5.86
CA ARG A 157 -7.77 -16.19 5.79
C ARG A 157 -8.37 -16.98 4.62
N ASN A 158 -7.66 -17.08 3.49
CA ASN A 158 -8.18 -17.67 2.24
C ASN A 158 -7.90 -19.18 2.09
N ASP A 159 -7.97 -19.91 3.20
CA ASP A 159 -7.89 -21.37 3.26
C ASP A 159 -6.49 -21.98 3.03
N SER A 160 -6.32 -23.17 3.59
CA SER A 160 -5.21 -24.09 3.42
C SER A 160 -4.92 -24.44 1.96
N GLU A 161 -5.90 -24.36 1.05
CA GLU A 161 -5.71 -24.67 -0.38
C GLU A 161 -4.76 -23.69 -1.08
N VAL A 162 -4.85 -22.39 -0.79
CA VAL A 162 -3.93 -21.39 -1.37
C VAL A 162 -2.50 -21.67 -0.91
N LEU A 163 -2.31 -21.91 0.39
CA LEU A 163 -1.01 -22.23 0.99
C LEU A 163 -0.44 -23.57 0.50
N GLN A 164 -1.30 -24.54 0.16
CA GLN A 164 -0.88 -25.84 -0.39
C GLN A 164 -0.59 -25.79 -1.90
N SER A 165 -0.89 -24.69 -2.59
CA SER A 165 -0.62 -24.58 -4.01
C SER A 165 0.89 -24.65 -4.30
N PRO A 166 1.32 -25.33 -5.37
CA PRO A 166 2.74 -25.39 -5.75
C PRO A 166 3.38 -24.01 -5.95
N ARG A 167 2.59 -23.04 -6.41
CA ARG A 167 3.05 -21.65 -6.62
C ARG A 167 3.35 -20.94 -5.29
N VAL A 168 2.47 -21.05 -4.30
CA VAL A 168 2.74 -20.46 -2.98
C VAL A 168 3.92 -21.16 -2.31
N ARG A 169 4.02 -22.48 -2.43
CA ARG A 169 5.18 -23.22 -1.90
C ARG A 169 6.49 -22.73 -2.51
N ALA A 170 6.55 -22.58 -3.83
CA ALA A 170 7.72 -22.03 -4.50
C ALA A 170 8.06 -20.61 -3.99
N ALA A 171 7.05 -19.75 -3.81
CA ALA A 171 7.26 -18.41 -3.25
C ALA A 171 7.79 -18.43 -1.80
N VAL A 172 7.30 -19.35 -0.96
CA VAL A 172 7.78 -19.54 0.42
C VAL A 172 9.23 -20.02 0.45
N GLU A 173 9.63 -20.85 -0.50
CA GLU A 173 11.00 -21.34 -0.64
C GLU A 173 11.94 -20.25 -1.21
N GLU A 174 11.45 -19.42 -2.15
CA GLU A 174 12.25 -18.38 -2.81
C GLU A 174 12.43 -17.12 -1.95
N ILE A 175 11.42 -16.71 -1.17
CA ILE A 175 11.39 -15.39 -0.54
C ILE A 175 11.86 -15.47 0.93
N PRO A 176 13.04 -14.90 1.26
CA PRO A 176 13.53 -14.90 2.64
C PRO A 176 12.56 -14.18 3.59
N GLY A 177 12.33 -14.79 4.75
CA GLY A 177 11.47 -14.23 5.80
C GLY A 177 9.97 -14.52 5.64
N LEU A 178 9.48 -14.88 4.45
CA LEU A 178 8.06 -15.19 4.23
C LEU A 178 7.58 -16.36 5.09
N ALA A 179 8.34 -17.46 5.14
CA ALA A 179 8.01 -18.61 5.98
C ALA A 179 7.90 -18.24 7.47
N TYR A 180 8.82 -17.40 7.94
CA TYR A 180 8.85 -16.95 9.33
C TYR A 180 7.64 -16.06 9.65
N ASP A 181 7.33 -15.09 8.80
CA ASP A 181 6.19 -14.18 9.00
C ASP A 181 4.85 -14.92 8.95
N LEU A 182 4.71 -15.92 8.07
CA LEU A 182 3.54 -16.80 8.05
C LEU A 182 3.41 -17.61 9.34
N LEU A 183 4.50 -18.22 9.82
CA LEU A 183 4.51 -18.96 11.09
C LEU A 183 4.18 -18.05 12.28
N LEU A 184 4.77 -16.86 12.33
CA LEU A 184 4.54 -15.89 13.40
C LEU A 184 3.08 -15.46 13.43
N THR A 185 2.51 -15.07 12.28
CA THR A 185 1.10 -14.69 12.15
C THR A 185 0.17 -15.80 12.66
N LYS A 186 0.48 -17.06 12.37
CA LYS A 186 -0.31 -18.21 12.83
C LYS A 186 -0.18 -18.47 14.32
N ALA A 187 1.04 -18.38 14.85
CA ALA A 187 1.34 -18.72 16.24
C ALA A 187 0.77 -17.69 17.23
N THR A 188 0.73 -16.42 16.84
CA THR A 188 0.26 -15.33 17.71
C THR A 188 -1.20 -14.96 17.47
N GLU A 189 -1.83 -15.49 16.41
CA GLU A 189 -3.10 -15.00 15.88
C GLU A 189 -3.08 -13.47 15.65
N ASP A 190 -1.88 -12.89 15.44
CA ASP A 190 -1.66 -11.46 15.23
C ASP A 190 -1.95 -11.10 13.78
N PHE A 191 -3.21 -11.29 13.40
CA PHE A 191 -3.72 -10.80 12.12
C PHE A 191 -3.65 -9.28 12.08
N ASP A 192 -3.40 -8.73 10.89
CA ASP A 192 -3.31 -7.31 10.67
C ASP A 192 -4.63 -6.61 11.05
N LYS A 193 -4.61 -5.93 12.19
CA LYS A 193 -5.73 -5.14 12.75
C LYS A 193 -5.93 -3.81 12.01
N SER A 194 -4.96 -3.39 11.19
CA SER A 194 -5.08 -2.21 10.35
C SER A 194 -5.89 -2.49 9.09
N MET A 195 -5.94 -3.76 8.67
CA MET A 195 -6.82 -4.20 7.61
C MET A 195 -8.26 -4.15 8.12
N PRO A 196 -9.13 -3.35 7.49
CA PRO A 196 -10.51 -3.25 7.91
C PRO A 196 -11.22 -4.60 7.80
N PRO A 197 -12.13 -4.93 8.73
CA PRO A 197 -12.88 -6.18 8.65
C PRO A 197 -13.72 -6.22 7.37
N TYR A 198 -13.92 -7.43 6.83
CA TYR A 198 -14.86 -7.64 5.72
C TYR A 198 -16.23 -7.05 6.08
N CYS A 199 -16.90 -6.51 5.07
CA CYS A 199 -18.32 -6.19 5.14
C CYS A 199 -19.20 -7.38 5.59
N GLY A 200 -18.71 -8.62 5.43
CA GLY A 200 -19.46 -9.86 5.68
C GLY A 200 -20.46 -10.22 4.57
N CYS A 201 -20.64 -9.31 3.62
CA CYS A 201 -21.47 -9.45 2.44
C CYS A 201 -20.66 -9.97 1.24
N SER A 202 -21.33 -10.60 0.27
CA SER A 202 -20.68 -11.11 -0.95
C SER A 202 -20.44 -10.05 -2.04
N ASP A 203 -20.71 -8.76 -1.75
CA ASP A 203 -20.47 -7.68 -2.69
C ASP A 203 -18.98 -7.29 -2.69
N ILE A 204 -18.40 -7.09 -3.88
CA ILE A 204 -16.95 -6.88 -4.10
C ILE A 204 -16.52 -5.40 -4.11
N ASP A 205 -17.46 -4.48 -4.33
CA ASP A 205 -17.19 -3.04 -4.40
C ASP A 205 -16.97 -2.49 -2.99
N ASN A 206 -15.75 -2.14 -2.60
CA ASN A 206 -15.46 -1.78 -1.22
C ASN A 206 -14.90 -0.35 -1.03
N SER A 207 -15.60 0.45 -0.25
CA SER A 207 -15.16 1.79 0.20
C SER A 207 -14.48 1.69 1.57
N ILE A 208 -13.40 2.44 1.79
CA ILE A 208 -12.70 2.52 3.09
C ILE A 208 -13.03 3.84 3.78
N PHE A 209 -13.39 3.75 5.06
CA PHE A 209 -13.73 4.86 5.95
C PHE A 209 -12.73 4.93 7.10
N LYS A 210 -12.46 6.13 7.60
CA LYS A 210 -11.62 6.39 8.77
C LYS A 210 -12.30 7.33 9.74
N CYS A 211 -12.37 6.90 11.00
CA CYS A 211 -12.77 7.74 12.12
C CYS A 211 -11.78 8.89 12.33
N GLN A 212 -12.29 10.11 12.43
CA GLN A 212 -11.45 11.29 12.64
C GLN A 212 -10.88 11.37 14.07
N ASP A 213 -11.59 10.81 15.07
CA ASP A 213 -11.16 10.87 16.47
C ASP A 213 -10.14 9.79 16.82
N CYS A 214 -10.47 8.52 16.57
CA CYS A 214 -9.65 7.38 16.99
C CYS A 214 -8.83 6.75 15.85
N GLY A 215 -8.98 7.23 14.62
CA GLY A 215 -8.26 6.72 13.45
C GLY A 215 -8.69 5.32 13.00
N ALA A 216 -9.69 4.70 13.64
CA ALA A 216 -10.18 3.38 13.28
C ALA A 216 -10.69 3.34 11.84
N ARG A 217 -10.44 2.22 11.16
CA ARG A 217 -10.78 2.02 9.75
C ARG A 217 -11.86 0.97 9.58
N LYS A 218 -12.76 1.19 8.62
CA LYS A 218 -13.85 0.26 8.27
C LYS A 218 -13.98 0.17 6.75
N GLN A 219 -14.29 -1.02 6.26
CA GLN A 219 -14.55 -1.26 4.84
C GLN A 219 -16.00 -1.66 4.67
N LEU A 220 -16.70 -0.96 3.78
CA LEU A 220 -18.11 -1.20 3.50
C LEU A 220 -18.25 -1.53 2.03
N CYS A 221 -19.07 -2.53 1.70
CA CYS A 221 -19.42 -2.71 0.31
C CYS A 221 -20.33 -1.58 -0.19
N ARG A 222 -20.46 -1.41 -1.51
CA ARG A 222 -21.35 -0.40 -2.11
C ARG A 222 -22.81 -0.48 -1.63
N ARG A 223 -23.32 -1.67 -1.33
CA ARG A 223 -24.66 -1.85 -0.76
C ARG A 223 -24.74 -1.27 0.66
N HIS A 224 -23.79 -1.63 1.51
CA HIS A 224 -23.76 -1.18 2.91
C HIS A 224 -23.33 0.28 3.05
N GLU A 225 -22.54 0.80 2.12
CA GLU A 225 -22.23 2.22 2.01
C GLU A 225 -23.50 3.06 1.80
N ARG A 226 -24.43 2.61 0.94
CA ARG A 226 -25.69 3.35 0.71
C ARG A 226 -26.58 3.39 1.94
N THR A 227 -26.61 2.31 2.72
CA THR A 227 -27.36 2.27 3.98
C THR A 227 -26.65 3.04 5.10
N TRP A 228 -25.32 3.15 5.04
CA TRP A 228 -24.51 3.96 5.96
C TRP A 228 -24.75 5.45 5.78
N CYS A 229 -24.89 5.92 4.54
CA CYS A 229 -25.27 7.31 4.26
C CYS A 229 -26.64 7.71 4.83
N THR A 230 -27.42 6.76 5.35
CA THR A 230 -28.74 6.99 5.97
C THR A 230 -28.77 6.76 7.48
N GLY A 231 -27.65 6.41 8.13
CA GLY A 231 -27.61 6.14 9.58
C GLY A 231 -26.20 6.13 10.16
N ASP A 232 -25.98 7.07 11.07
CA ASP A 232 -24.92 7.19 12.08
C ASP A 232 -23.45 7.21 11.59
N ASP A 233 -22.97 8.42 11.29
CA ASP A 233 -21.56 8.73 10.99
C ASP A 233 -20.58 8.46 12.15
N VAL A 234 -21.06 7.97 13.30
CA VAL A 234 -20.24 7.71 14.49
C VAL A 234 -19.49 6.39 14.39
N CYS A 235 -18.22 6.43 14.76
CA CYS A 235 -17.35 5.28 14.76
C CYS A 235 -17.76 4.24 15.81
N ASP A 236 -18.16 3.04 15.38
CA ASP A 236 -18.48 1.88 16.24
C ASP A 236 -17.42 1.50 17.29
N ARG A 237 -16.19 2.05 17.18
CA ARG A 237 -15.08 1.77 18.10
C ARG A 237 -14.96 2.79 19.21
N CYS A 238 -15.32 4.05 18.97
CA CYS A 238 -15.19 5.11 19.97
C CYS A 238 -16.50 5.85 20.26
N ASP A 239 -17.58 5.52 19.55
CA ASP A 239 -18.95 6.05 19.69
C ASP A 239 -19.09 7.58 19.57
N THR A 240 -17.99 8.30 19.33
CA THR A 240 -17.93 9.76 19.29
C THR A 240 -17.48 10.32 17.95
N GLY A 241 -16.62 9.57 17.23
CA GLY A 241 -15.87 10.13 16.12
C GLY A 241 -16.57 10.00 14.78
N GLU A 242 -16.66 11.12 14.07
CA GLU A 242 -17.16 11.15 12.69
C GLU A 242 -16.29 10.28 11.79
N THR A 243 -16.93 9.50 10.93
CA THR A 243 -16.25 8.65 9.95
C THR A 243 -16.21 9.36 8.60
N LYS A 244 -14.99 9.59 8.10
CA LYS A 244 -14.78 10.17 6.78
C LYS A 244 -14.44 9.07 5.78
N ARG A 245 -15.04 9.13 4.61
CA ARG A 245 -14.67 8.26 3.49
C ARG A 245 -13.25 8.61 3.02
N LEU A 246 -12.36 7.63 3.06
CA LEU A 246 -11.01 7.74 2.51
C LEU A 246 -11.00 7.31 1.04
N LEU A 247 -11.56 6.13 0.76
CA LEU A 247 -11.59 5.53 -0.57
C LEU A 247 -13.02 5.21 -1.00
N HIS A 248 -13.31 5.51 -2.27
CA HIS A 248 -14.48 4.98 -2.94
C HIS A 248 -14.14 3.61 -3.49
N ALA A 249 -15.12 2.71 -3.45
CA ALA A 249 -15.06 1.46 -4.19
C ALA A 249 -14.62 1.73 -5.63
N TRP A 250 -13.52 1.08 -6.02
CA TRP A 250 -13.02 1.18 -7.38
C TRP A 250 -14.06 0.66 -8.38
N ASN A 251 -14.44 1.51 -9.34
CA ASN A 251 -15.17 1.08 -10.52
C ASN A 251 -14.16 1.03 -11.67
N PRO A 252 -13.78 -0.17 -12.17
CA PRO A 252 -13.01 -0.22 -13.40
C PRO A 252 -13.75 0.53 -14.51
N PRO A 253 -13.05 1.26 -15.40
CA PRO A 253 -13.69 1.73 -16.61
C PRO A 253 -14.32 0.53 -17.35
N ALA A 254 -15.54 0.71 -17.84
CA ALA A 254 -16.25 -0.34 -18.56
C ALA A 254 -15.37 -0.84 -19.70
N LYS A 255 -15.13 -2.16 -19.77
CA LYS A 255 -14.42 -2.77 -20.89
C LYS A 255 -15.21 -2.44 -22.16
N SER A 256 -14.63 -1.59 -23.01
CA SER A 256 -15.15 -1.22 -24.34
C SER A 256 -15.00 -2.36 -25.32
#